data_AF-A0A381VIX0-F1
#
_entry.id   AF-A0A381VIX0-F1
#
_cell.length_a   1.000
_cell.length_b   1.000
_cell.length_c   1.000
_cell.angle_alpha   90.00
_cell.angle_beta   90.00
_cell.angle_gamma   90.00
#
_symmetry.space_group_name_H-M   'P 1'
#
loop_
_entity.id
_entity.type
_entity.pdbx_description
1 polymer ?
#
loop_
_entity_poly.entity_id
_entity_poly.type
_entity_poly.pdbx_seq_one_letter_code
_entity_poly.pdbx_strand_id
1 'polypeptide(L)' 'MSNLKKGFLPIKTNWFDRLFIGVISYIALQLLWMRFIENFISINVSVGLGLIFIFLIVWKG' A
#
# COMPACT_ATOMS: atom_id res chain seq x y z
N MET A 1 -38.76 -8.35 12.14
CA MET A 1 -38.11 -7.31 11.32
C MET A 1 -36.66 -7.14 11.78
N SER A 2 -35.73 -7.08 10.81
CA SER A 2 -34.27 -6.87 10.90
C SER A 2 -33.35 -8.11 10.98
N ASN A 3 -32.65 -8.33 9.87
CA ASN A 3 -31.67 -9.38 9.57
C ASN A 3 -30.31 -9.04 10.20
N LEU A 4 -29.85 -9.83 11.17
CA LEU A 4 -28.49 -9.75 11.70
C LEU A 4 -27.52 -10.58 10.82
N LYS A 5 -27.10 -10.05 9.67
CA LYS A 5 -25.90 -10.59 8.99
C LYS A 5 -24.65 -10.07 9.71
N LYS A 6 -24.29 -10.76 10.79
CA LYS A 6 -23.04 -10.54 11.52
C LYS A 6 -21.92 -11.28 10.77
N GLY A 7 -21.27 -10.58 9.83
CA GLY A 7 -20.03 -11.05 9.22
C GLY A 7 -18.95 -11.24 10.30
N PHE A 8 -18.09 -12.24 10.10
CA PHE A 8 -17.16 -12.75 11.12
C PHE A 8 -16.10 -11.73 11.60
N LEU A 9 -15.92 -10.60 10.90
CA LEU A 9 -15.21 -9.44 11.44
C LEU A 9 -15.89 -8.14 10.94
N PRO A 10 -16.70 -7.45 11.76
CA PRO A 10 -17.37 -6.22 11.38
C PRO A 10 -16.42 -5.03 11.56
N ILE A 11 -15.33 -5.02 10.80
CA ILE A 11 -14.44 -3.85 10.73
C ILE A 11 -14.67 -3.23 9.36
N LYS A 12 -15.12 -1.97 9.35
CA LYS A 12 -15.01 -1.12 8.15
C LYS A 12 -13.53 -0.99 7.85
N THR A 13 -12.98 -1.79 6.95
CA THR A 13 -11.69 -1.45 6.36
C THR A 13 -11.96 -0.22 5.49
N ASN A 14 -11.75 0.96 6.07
CA ASN A 14 -11.97 2.23 5.40
C ASN A 14 -11.00 2.32 4.21
N TRP A 15 -11.39 3.01 3.15
CA TRP A 15 -10.50 3.23 2.01
C TRP A 15 -9.18 3.92 2.45
N PHE A 16 -9.24 4.70 3.53
CA PHE A 16 -8.08 5.28 4.21
C PHE A 16 -7.11 4.25 4.78
N ASP A 17 -7.60 3.14 5.35
CA ASP A 17 -6.75 2.10 5.96
C ASP A 17 -5.94 1.37 4.88
N ARG A 18 -6.58 1.14 3.72
CA ARG A 18 -5.93 0.61 2.51
C ARG A 18 -4.90 1.57 1.92
N LEU A 19 -5.22 2.86 1.89
CA LEU A 19 -4.28 3.91 1.47
C LEU A 19 -3.09 3.99 2.43
N PHE A 20 -3.33 3.95 3.73
CA PHE A 20 -2.29 4.02 4.75
C PHE A 20 -1.32 2.83 4.67
N ILE A 21 -1.86 1.59 4.55
CA ILE A 21 -1.04 0.39 4.35
C ILE A 21 -0.22 0.47 3.05
N GLY A 22 -0.80 0.97 1.96
CA GLY A 22 -0.12 1.11 0.68
C GLY A 22 1.03 2.11 0.77
N VAL A 23 0.79 3.28 1.36
CA VAL A 23 1.78 4.35 1.53
C VAL A 23 2.93 3.92 2.45
N ILE A 24 2.64 3.32 3.61
CA ILE A 24 3.71 2.85 4.51
C ILE A 24 4.54 1.73 3.88
N SER A 25 3.90 0.79 3.17
CA SER A 25 4.62 -0.28 2.46
C SER A 25 5.55 0.27 1.38
N TYR A 26 5.13 1.32 0.66
CA TYR A 26 5.98 2.01 -0.31
C TYR A 26 7.14 2.76 0.32
N ILE A 27 6.91 3.47 1.42
CA ILE A 27 7.99 4.17 2.15
C ILE A 27 9.02 3.14 2.63
N ALA A 28 8.58 2.01 3.16
CA ALA A 28 9.46 0.92 3.56
C ALA A 28 10.27 0.37 2.36
N LEU A 29 9.61 0.17 1.21
CA LEU A 29 10.28 -0.24 -0.03
C LEU A 29 11.33 0.78 -0.49
N GLN A 30 11.02 2.08 -0.47
CA GLN A 30 11.97 3.14 -0.84
C GLN A 30 13.17 3.20 0.09
N LEU A 31 12.97 3.05 1.41
CA LEU A 31 14.07 3.02 2.37
C LEU A 31 14.97 1.81 2.15
N LEU A 32 14.37 0.65 1.85
CA LEU A 32 15.10 -0.57 1.50
C LEU A 32 15.84 -0.39 0.16
N TRP A 33 15.25 0.34 -0.78
CA TRP A 33 15.86 0.68 -2.06
C TRP A 33 17.09 1.58 -1.89
N MET A 34 16.97 2.69 -1.16
CA MET A 34 18.10 3.59 -0.84
C MET A 34 19.22 2.83 -0.12
N ARG A 35 18.84 1.90 0.76
CA ARG A 35 19.81 1.11 1.53
C ARG A 35 20.57 0.08 0.70
N PHE A 36 19.92 -0.59 -0.26
CA PHE A 36 20.49 -1.78 -0.91
C PHE A 36 20.56 -1.71 -2.44
N ILE A 37 19.61 -1.05 -3.10
CA ILE A 37 19.45 -1.09 -4.57
C ILE A 37 19.92 0.22 -5.25
N GLU A 38 20.09 1.31 -4.51
CA GLU A 38 20.49 2.62 -5.05
C GLU A 38 21.80 2.57 -5.87
N ASN A 39 22.76 1.72 -5.47
CA ASN A 39 24.00 1.53 -6.22
C ASN A 39 23.81 0.86 -7.59
N PHE A 40 22.69 0.16 -7.81
CA PHE A 40 22.41 -0.55 -9.06
C PHE A 40 21.38 0.18 -9.93
N ILE A 41 20.37 0.78 -9.31
CA ILE A 41 19.26 1.43 -10.00
C ILE A 41 18.93 2.74 -9.28
N SER A 42 18.95 3.83 -10.06
CA SER A 42 18.65 5.18 -9.60
C SER A 42 17.29 5.25 -8.89
N ILE A 43 17.25 6.01 -7.79
CA ILE A 43 16.07 6.18 -6.94
C ILE A 43 14.83 6.65 -7.70
N ASN A 44 15.01 7.40 -8.80
CA ASN A 44 13.93 7.88 -9.66
C ASN A 44 13.08 6.74 -10.25
N VAL A 45 13.69 5.59 -10.53
CA VAL A 45 12.99 4.40 -11.03
C VAL A 45 12.18 3.74 -9.91
N SER A 46 12.74 3.69 -8.69
CA SER A 46 12.03 3.20 -7.51
C SER A 46 10.82 4.05 -7.17
N VAL A 47 10.93 5.38 -7.31
CA VAL A 47 9.84 6.33 -7.07
C VAL A 47 8.70 6.09 -8.07
N GLY A 48 9.02 5.99 -9.36
CA GLY A 48 8.03 5.73 -10.41
C GLY A 48 7.30 4.39 -10.21
N LEU A 49 8.05 3.31 -9.96
CA LEU A 49 7.48 1.98 -9.76
C LEU A 49 6.62 1.90 -8.50
N GLY A 50 7.07 2.48 -7.39
CA GLY A 50 6.33 2.34 -6.15
C GLY A 50 5.11 3.28 -6.07
N LEU A 51 5.08 4.40 -6.79
CA LEU A 51 3.83 5.17 -7.00
C LEU A 51 2.78 4.34 -7.74
N ILE A 52 3.17 3.62 -8.80
CA ILE A 52 2.28 2.70 -9.52
C ILE A 52 1.83 1.57 -8.60
N PHE A 53 2.72 1.04 -7.76
CA PHE A 53 2.42 -0.02 -6.81
C PHE A 53 1.40 0.40 -5.74
N ILE A 54 1.56 1.60 -5.16
CA ILE A 54 0.57 2.17 -4.24
C ILE A 54 -0.77 2.33 -4.94
N PHE A 55 -0.76 2.93 -6.14
CA PHE A 55 -1.98 3.18 -6.88
C PHE A 55 -2.75 1.87 -7.17
N LEU A 56 -2.04 0.80 -7.52
CA LEU A 56 -2.62 -0.53 -7.71
C LEU A 56 -3.18 -1.12 -6.41
N ILE A 57 -2.47 -0.99 -5.28
CA ILE A 57 -2.94 -1.46 -3.97
C ILE A 57 -4.20 -0.72 -3.53
N VAL A 58 -4.27 0.59 -3.78
CA VAL A 58 -5.40 1.45 -3.40
C VAL A 58 -6.60 1.27 -4.33
N TRP A 59 -6.37 1.05 -5.63
CA TRP A 59 -7.44 0.87 -6.61
C TRP A 59 -8.05 -0.54 -6.58
N LYS A 60 -7.21 -1.56 -6.42
CA LYS A 60 -7.61 -2.98 -6.50
C LYS A 60 -7.93 -3.59 -5.14
N GLY A 61 -7.51 -2.93 -4.06
CA GLY A 61 -7.90 -3.22 -2.69
C GLY A 61 -9.38 -3.00 -2.51
#